data_AF-A0A1J5G8C6-F1
#
_entry.id   AF-A0A1J5G8C6-F1
#
_cell.length_a   1.000
_cell.length_b   1.000
_cell.length_c   1.000
_cell.angle_alpha   90.00
_cell.angle_beta   90.00
_cell.angle_gamma   90.00
#
_symmetry.space_group_name_H-M   'P 1'
#
loop_
_entity.id
_entity.type
_entity.pdbx_description
1 polymer ?
#
loop_
_entity_poly.entity_id
_entity_poly.type
_entity_poly.pdbx_seq_one_letter_code
_entity_poly.pdbx_strand_id
1 'polypeptide(L)'
;MREAKNIEFKKEKKREVIIEAASLLFSQKNYHEVMMEEVAQHISVAKGTLYNYFKSKEELYFSIMTLRMRNLVDSLNEKIKTESSSISSLRSFIIHLYMFMMKYENFFLMYQRENLKGESELCARLVMLDKELKQMLRDIIRRGKEELLFRKIEENFAVDIIIGCIFGAVQRGIECKFAEAQQAIEREKIYDFVLYGLISCEQDKVILPLKGKTIVITRTIEQSDSSAEVFRRLGANVIPFPTLDIVPPASWRVFDEVILADDKIDYLIFTSAHSVKMFVRRCAELGIVFNFKDIKVVAIGNKTAAACKNQNVPVNIIPKDFSGGGVVAELVNHPLKEKVVFIPRSAIGREELPRGLEALGAVIKTAPVYNVTLPAHEKINNHIEELHRSSPDMIIFTSPSTFENYLQILNIAHPGEYFANIKVAAIGPSTKAAIEAKGAAVSVMPAEYTIEALAKTIVEFYRK
;
A
#
# COMPACT_ATOMS: atom_id res chain seq x y z
N MET A 1 -27.96 -35.81 52.72
CA MET A 1 -27.68 -34.74 51.71
C MET A 1 -26.20 -34.60 51.32
N ARG A 2 -25.22 -34.70 52.24
CA ARG A 2 -23.78 -34.59 51.89
C ARG A 2 -23.23 -35.78 51.07
N GLU A 3 -23.65 -37.01 51.34
CA GLU A 3 -23.18 -38.20 50.59
C GLU A 3 -23.71 -38.26 49.15
N ALA A 4 -24.99 -37.94 48.94
CA ALA A 4 -25.58 -37.88 47.61
C ALA A 4 -24.85 -36.85 46.70
N LYS A 5 -24.58 -35.65 47.24
CA LYS A 5 -23.77 -34.63 46.53
C LYS A 5 -22.35 -35.09 46.21
N ASN A 6 -21.74 -35.90 47.08
CA ASN A 6 -20.37 -36.41 46.87
C ASN A 6 -20.32 -37.53 45.82
N ILE A 7 -21.35 -38.39 45.76
CA ILE A 7 -21.50 -39.43 44.73
C ILE A 7 -21.74 -38.78 43.36
N GLU A 8 -22.62 -37.79 43.30
CA GLU A 8 -22.93 -37.03 42.09
C GLU A 8 -21.70 -36.28 41.56
N PHE A 9 -20.94 -35.62 42.46
CA PHE A 9 -19.69 -34.96 42.12
C PHE A 9 -18.62 -35.92 41.56
N LYS A 10 -18.46 -37.11 42.17
CA LYS A 10 -17.53 -38.14 41.67
C LYS A 10 -17.96 -38.68 40.30
N LYS A 11 -19.27 -38.81 40.07
CA LYS A 11 -19.82 -39.26 38.79
C LYS A 11 -19.56 -38.23 37.69
N GLU A 12 -19.76 -36.94 37.97
CA GLU A 12 -19.52 -35.86 37.00
C GLU A 12 -18.03 -35.74 36.65
N LYS A 13 -17.15 -35.79 37.64
CA LYS A 13 -15.69 -35.76 37.40
C LYS A 13 -15.23 -36.94 36.54
N LYS A 14 -15.81 -38.13 36.75
CA LYS A 14 -15.48 -39.31 35.94
C LYS A 14 -16.02 -39.20 34.52
N ARG A 15 -17.19 -38.57 34.35
CA ARG A 15 -17.78 -38.25 33.04
C ARG A 15 -16.89 -37.30 32.24
N GLU A 16 -16.32 -36.27 32.88
CA GLU A 16 -15.35 -35.37 32.24
C GLU A 16 -14.08 -36.08 31.77
N VAL A 17 -13.52 -36.98 32.60
CA VAL A 17 -12.34 -37.78 32.22
C VAL A 17 -12.61 -38.64 30.99
N ILE A 18 -13.81 -39.25 30.90
CA ILE A 18 -14.23 -40.01 29.72
C ILE A 18 -14.31 -39.10 28.49
N ILE A 19 -14.89 -37.91 28.63
CA ILE A 19 -15.05 -36.93 27.54
C ILE A 19 -13.68 -36.49 27.01
N GLU A 20 -12.71 -36.17 27.86
CA GLU A 20 -11.37 -35.77 27.43
C GLU A 20 -10.65 -36.90 26.67
N ALA A 21 -10.66 -38.11 27.22
CA ALA A 21 -10.03 -39.26 26.57
C ALA A 21 -10.67 -39.61 25.22
N ALA A 22 -12.00 -39.56 25.16
CA ALA A 22 -12.72 -39.80 23.92
C ALA A 22 -12.47 -38.69 22.88
N SER A 23 -12.39 -37.42 23.30
CA SER A 23 -12.11 -36.29 22.41
C SER A 23 -10.77 -36.46 21.69
N LEU A 24 -9.74 -36.93 22.40
CA LEU A 24 -8.43 -37.22 21.80
C LEU A 24 -8.50 -38.31 20.73
N LEU A 25 -9.24 -39.39 20.98
CA LEU A 25 -9.38 -40.49 20.02
C LEU A 25 -10.17 -40.05 18.78
N PHE A 26 -11.26 -39.30 18.96
CA PHE A 26 -12.08 -38.79 17.86
C PHE A 26 -11.42 -37.65 17.07
N SER A 27 -10.44 -36.94 17.64
CA SER A 27 -9.66 -35.95 16.88
C SER A 27 -8.59 -36.59 15.98
N GLN A 28 -8.09 -37.76 16.36
CA GLN A 28 -7.03 -38.47 15.62
C GLN A 28 -7.57 -39.41 14.54
N LYS A 29 -8.76 -39.99 14.75
CA LYS A 29 -9.35 -41.00 13.88
C LYS A 29 -10.71 -40.54 13.34
N ASN A 30 -11.18 -41.13 12.24
CA ASN A 30 -12.54 -40.92 11.79
C ASN A 30 -13.54 -41.54 12.77
N TYR A 31 -14.77 -41.00 12.84
CA TYR A 31 -15.81 -41.46 13.76
C TYR A 31 -16.01 -42.99 13.74
N HIS A 32 -16.00 -43.60 12.55
CA HIS A 32 -16.21 -45.04 12.39
C HIS A 32 -15.06 -45.89 12.92
N GLU A 33 -13.84 -45.35 12.97
CA GLU A 33 -12.62 -46.06 13.38
C GLU A 33 -12.45 -46.13 14.90
N VAL A 34 -13.07 -45.21 15.65
CA VAL A 34 -13.00 -45.22 17.11
C VAL A 34 -13.91 -46.31 17.68
N MET A 35 -13.37 -47.16 18.55
CA MET A 35 -14.12 -48.19 19.26
C MET A 35 -14.31 -47.82 20.75
N MET A 36 -15.43 -48.22 21.34
CA MET A 36 -15.70 -47.97 22.76
C MET A 36 -14.68 -48.66 23.67
N GLU A 37 -14.17 -49.82 23.26
CA GLU A 37 -13.07 -50.54 23.92
C GLU A 37 -11.80 -49.71 24.02
N GLU A 38 -11.43 -49.01 22.95
CA GLU A 38 -10.21 -48.19 22.91
C GLU A 38 -10.33 -47.02 23.89
N VAL A 39 -11.49 -46.38 23.96
CA VAL A 39 -11.78 -45.33 24.96
C VAL A 39 -11.63 -45.88 26.38
N ALA A 40 -12.12 -47.11 26.63
CA ALA A 40 -12.08 -47.73 27.96
C ALA A 40 -10.64 -48.05 28.38
N GLN A 41 -9.87 -48.60 27.45
CA GLN A 41 -8.45 -48.91 27.62
C GLN A 41 -7.65 -47.64 27.90
N HIS A 42 -7.93 -46.53 27.19
CA HIS A 42 -7.20 -45.28 27.35
C HIS A 42 -7.31 -44.68 28.77
N ILE A 43 -8.44 -44.91 29.46
CA ILE A 43 -8.66 -44.45 30.85
C ILE A 43 -8.57 -45.57 31.88
N SER A 44 -8.07 -46.74 31.49
CA SER A 44 -7.89 -47.91 32.37
C SER A 44 -9.17 -48.35 33.11
N VAL A 45 -10.32 -48.38 32.42
CA VAL A 45 -11.59 -48.90 32.96
C VAL A 45 -12.15 -50.03 32.12
N ALA A 46 -12.98 -50.88 32.73
CA ALA A 46 -13.69 -51.93 32.00
C ALA A 46 -14.71 -51.30 31.01
N LYS A 47 -14.87 -51.90 29.83
CA LYS A 47 -15.83 -51.48 28.79
C LYS A 47 -17.23 -51.21 29.35
N GLY A 48 -17.76 -52.10 30.21
CA GLY A 48 -19.07 -51.93 30.84
C GLY A 48 -19.20 -50.65 31.68
N THR A 49 -18.09 -50.12 32.21
CA THR A 49 -18.06 -48.86 32.94
C THR A 49 -18.43 -47.69 32.05
N LEU A 50 -18.00 -47.65 30.79
CA LEU A 50 -18.35 -46.59 29.85
C LEU A 50 -19.84 -46.58 29.51
N TYR A 51 -20.44 -47.77 29.33
CA TYR A 51 -21.87 -47.90 29.01
C TYR A 51 -22.79 -47.44 30.15
N ASN A 52 -22.28 -47.33 31.39
CA ASN A 52 -23.00 -46.70 32.49
C ASN A 52 -23.10 -45.17 32.36
N TYR A 53 -22.26 -44.54 31.54
CA TYR A 53 -22.26 -43.09 31.30
C TYR A 53 -22.80 -42.73 29.92
N PHE A 54 -22.52 -43.54 28.89
CA PHE A 54 -22.91 -43.31 27.50
C PHE A 54 -23.36 -44.62 26.87
N LYS A 55 -24.63 -44.71 26.45
CA LYS A 55 -25.25 -45.93 25.92
C LYS A 55 -24.70 -46.34 24.55
N SER A 56 -24.14 -45.40 23.80
CA SER A 56 -23.57 -45.65 22.48
C SER A 56 -22.37 -44.75 22.18
N LYS A 57 -21.60 -45.14 21.14
CA LYS A 57 -20.52 -44.31 20.58
C LYS A 57 -21.05 -42.97 20.07
N GLU A 58 -22.23 -42.97 19.47
CA GLU A 58 -22.92 -41.78 18.98
C GLU A 58 -23.27 -40.83 20.14
N GLU A 59 -23.85 -41.37 21.22
CA GLU A 59 -24.17 -40.58 22.42
C GLU A 59 -22.91 -39.96 23.03
N LEU A 60 -21.80 -40.70 23.10
CA LEU A 60 -20.52 -40.19 23.56
C LEU A 60 -20.00 -39.06 22.66
N TYR A 61 -19.96 -39.27 21.35
CA TYR A 61 -19.48 -38.28 20.37
C TYR A 61 -20.27 -36.97 20.45
N PHE A 62 -21.61 -37.03 20.33
CA PHE A 62 -22.43 -35.83 20.38
C PHE A 62 -22.49 -35.21 21.79
N SER A 63 -22.30 -35.98 22.86
CA SER A 63 -22.18 -35.42 24.21
C SER A 63 -20.93 -34.56 24.36
N ILE A 64 -19.79 -34.98 23.79
CA ILE A 64 -18.56 -34.18 23.76
C ILE A 64 -18.84 -32.86 23.05
N MET A 65 -19.35 -32.96 21.82
CA MET A 65 -19.59 -31.80 20.97
C MET A 65 -20.59 -30.83 21.61
N THR A 66 -21.70 -31.35 22.16
CA THR A 66 -22.79 -30.52 22.71
C THR A 66 -22.37 -29.85 24.00
N LEU A 67 -21.67 -30.58 24.87
CA LEU A 67 -21.16 -30.02 26.13
C LEU A 67 -20.18 -28.89 25.86
N ARG A 68 -19.21 -29.09 24.96
CA ARG A 68 -18.20 -28.08 24.64
C ARG A 68 -18.81 -26.86 23.97
N MET A 69 -19.66 -27.07 22.98
CA MET A 69 -20.31 -25.97 22.26
C MET A 69 -21.22 -25.15 23.18
N ARG A 70 -21.98 -25.81 24.08
CA ARG A 70 -22.80 -25.11 25.07
C ARG A 70 -21.95 -24.26 26.00
N ASN A 71 -20.89 -24.83 26.58
CA ASN A 71 -19.99 -24.10 27.48
C ASN A 71 -19.36 -22.88 26.78
N LEU A 72 -19.00 -23.02 25.50
CA LEU A 72 -18.52 -21.91 24.67
C LEU A 72 -19.59 -20.82 24.54
N VAL A 73 -20.79 -21.18 24.08
CA VAL A 73 -21.90 -20.25 23.86
C VAL A 73 -22.28 -19.52 25.15
N ASP A 74 -22.43 -20.24 26.27
CA ASP A 74 -22.75 -19.68 27.57
C ASP A 74 -21.67 -18.67 28.02
N SER A 75 -20.39 -19.07 27.92
CA SER A 75 -19.27 -18.20 28.32
C SER A 75 -19.13 -16.94 27.47
N LEU A 76 -19.45 -17.03 26.17
CA LEU A 76 -19.45 -15.88 25.26
C LEU A 76 -20.63 -14.95 25.58
N ASN A 77 -21.83 -15.51 25.74
CA ASN A 77 -23.03 -14.77 26.10
C ASN A 77 -22.84 -13.96 27.39
N GLU A 78 -22.29 -14.55 28.44
CA GLU A 78 -22.01 -13.86 29.70
C GLU A 78 -21.06 -12.68 29.50
N LYS A 79 -19.95 -12.89 28.78
CA LYS A 79 -18.94 -11.83 28.57
C LYS A 79 -19.49 -10.70 27.71
N ILE A 80 -20.12 -11.02 26.57
CA ILE A 80 -20.65 -10.03 25.63
C ILE A 80 -21.73 -9.15 26.29
N LYS A 81 -22.58 -9.72 27.16
CA LYS A 81 -23.61 -8.98 27.89
C LYS A 81 -23.04 -7.90 28.82
N THR A 82 -21.80 -8.07 29.30
CA THR A 82 -21.15 -7.11 30.21
C THR A 82 -20.39 -5.99 29.49
N GLU A 83 -20.25 -6.06 28.17
CA GLU A 83 -19.47 -5.10 27.40
C GLU A 83 -20.24 -3.81 27.11
N SER A 84 -19.55 -2.68 27.22
CA SER A 84 -20.14 -1.34 27.07
C SER A 84 -20.27 -0.85 25.62
N SER A 85 -19.62 -1.51 24.65
CA SER A 85 -19.63 -1.11 23.24
C SER A 85 -19.62 -2.30 22.28
N SER A 86 -20.04 -2.09 21.03
CA SER A 86 -19.96 -3.11 19.97
C SER A 86 -18.52 -3.51 19.64
N ILE A 87 -17.56 -2.58 19.75
CA ILE A 87 -16.12 -2.86 19.57
C ILE A 87 -15.62 -3.79 20.68
N SER A 88 -15.96 -3.50 21.94
CA SER A 88 -15.58 -4.35 23.07
C SER A 88 -16.25 -5.72 22.99
N SER A 89 -17.53 -5.77 22.59
CA SER A 89 -18.25 -7.03 22.32
C SER A 89 -17.56 -7.87 21.25
N LEU A 90 -17.15 -7.24 20.13
CA LEU A 90 -16.41 -7.90 19.05
C LEU A 90 -15.06 -8.44 19.55
N ARG A 91 -14.32 -7.63 20.31
CA ARG A 91 -13.05 -8.04 20.93
C ARG A 91 -13.23 -9.26 21.81
N SER A 92 -14.20 -9.20 22.71
CA SER A 92 -14.53 -10.31 23.60
C SER A 92 -14.97 -11.55 22.83
N PHE A 93 -15.78 -11.41 21.78
CA PHE A 93 -16.15 -12.56 20.93
C PHE A 93 -14.91 -13.24 20.32
N ILE A 94 -14.05 -12.46 19.63
CA ILE A 94 -12.89 -12.98 18.90
C ILE A 94 -11.88 -13.65 19.85
N ILE A 95 -11.49 -12.94 20.92
CA ILE A 95 -10.46 -13.42 21.85
C ILE A 95 -10.93 -14.69 22.55
N HIS A 96 -12.17 -14.72 23.05
CA HIS A 96 -12.66 -15.87 23.80
C HIS A 96 -12.93 -17.08 22.90
N LEU A 97 -13.44 -16.87 21.69
CA LEU A 97 -13.60 -17.96 20.73
C LEU A 97 -12.23 -18.57 20.37
N TYR A 98 -11.24 -17.74 20.04
CA TYR A 98 -9.87 -18.21 19.75
C TYR A 98 -9.27 -18.98 20.93
N MET A 99 -9.31 -18.40 22.14
CA MET A 99 -8.75 -19.04 23.34
C MET A 99 -9.44 -20.36 23.67
N PHE A 100 -10.76 -20.43 23.51
CA PHE A 100 -11.51 -21.66 23.75
C PHE A 100 -11.11 -22.75 22.76
N MET A 101 -11.05 -22.42 21.46
CA MET A 101 -10.72 -23.39 20.42
C MET A 101 -9.27 -23.89 20.52
N MET A 102 -8.32 -23.01 20.89
CA MET A 102 -6.94 -23.42 21.19
C MET A 102 -6.86 -24.31 22.44
N LYS A 103 -7.60 -23.97 23.50
CA LYS A 103 -7.61 -24.76 24.75
C LYS A 103 -8.20 -26.15 24.52
N TYR A 104 -9.22 -26.27 23.69
CA TYR A 104 -9.91 -27.52 23.37
C TYR A 104 -9.65 -27.93 21.92
N GLU A 105 -8.37 -28.02 21.52
CA GLU A 105 -7.96 -28.31 20.14
C GLU A 105 -8.57 -29.60 19.57
N ASN A 106 -8.72 -30.65 20.39
CA ASN A 106 -9.34 -31.90 19.97
C ASN A 106 -10.81 -31.72 19.60
N PHE A 107 -11.54 -30.90 20.37
CA PHE A 107 -12.91 -30.53 20.04
C PHE A 107 -12.97 -29.70 18.75
N PHE A 108 -12.05 -28.75 18.57
CA PHE A 108 -11.99 -27.95 17.35
C PHE A 108 -11.75 -28.81 16.09
N LEU A 109 -10.83 -29.77 16.16
CA LEU A 109 -10.55 -30.71 15.07
C LEU A 109 -11.76 -31.60 14.74
N MET A 110 -12.50 -32.05 15.76
CA MET A 110 -13.78 -32.76 15.56
C MET A 110 -14.82 -31.84 14.91
N TYR A 111 -14.94 -30.61 15.40
CA TYR A 111 -15.89 -29.60 14.92
C TYR A 111 -15.70 -29.24 13.44
N GLN A 112 -14.47 -29.15 12.97
CA GLN A 112 -14.20 -28.85 11.55
C GLN A 112 -14.50 -30.02 10.62
N ARG A 113 -14.32 -31.27 11.08
CA ARG A 113 -14.58 -32.47 10.27
C ARG A 113 -16.07 -32.76 10.15
N GLU A 114 -16.85 -32.34 11.14
CA GLU A 114 -18.27 -32.65 11.20
C GLU A 114 -19.04 -31.79 10.18
N ASN A 115 -19.44 -32.41 9.08
CA ASN A 115 -20.50 -31.87 8.24
C ASN A 115 -21.82 -32.03 9.02
N LEU A 116 -22.34 -30.94 9.60
CA LEU A 116 -23.60 -30.87 10.36
C LEU A 116 -24.88 -31.18 9.55
N LYS A 117 -24.82 -32.11 8.58
CA LYS A 117 -25.89 -32.53 7.67
C LYS A 117 -26.61 -33.82 8.12
N GLY A 118 -26.34 -34.31 9.32
CA GLY A 118 -26.94 -35.55 9.84
C GLY A 118 -28.39 -35.39 10.30
N GLU A 119 -29.17 -36.47 10.22
CA GLU A 119 -30.61 -36.50 10.56
C GLU A 119 -30.90 -36.81 12.04
N SER A 120 -29.88 -37.00 12.90
CA SER A 120 -30.11 -37.38 14.31
C SER A 120 -30.52 -36.19 15.20
N GLU A 121 -31.34 -36.45 16.23
CA GLU A 121 -31.77 -35.44 17.22
C GLU A 121 -30.57 -34.81 17.96
N LEU A 122 -29.50 -35.59 18.15
CA LEU A 122 -28.24 -35.13 18.73
C LEU A 122 -27.52 -34.13 17.80
N CYS A 123 -27.56 -34.34 16.49
CA CYS A 123 -27.05 -33.41 15.48
C CYS A 123 -27.85 -32.10 15.49
N ALA A 124 -29.18 -32.18 15.60
CA ALA A 124 -30.05 -31.00 15.64
C ALA A 124 -29.69 -30.04 16.79
N ARG A 125 -29.35 -30.56 17.97
CA ARG A 125 -28.92 -29.75 19.12
C ARG A 125 -27.61 -29.00 18.86
N LEU A 126 -26.64 -29.64 18.20
CA LEU A 126 -25.39 -28.97 17.81
C LEU A 126 -25.62 -27.86 16.79
N VAL A 127 -26.47 -28.12 15.79
CA VAL A 127 -26.84 -27.12 14.77
C VAL A 127 -27.46 -25.89 15.41
N MET A 128 -28.30 -26.07 16.44
CA MET A 128 -28.89 -24.94 17.18
C MET A 128 -27.84 -24.11 17.90
N LEU A 129 -26.83 -24.75 18.53
CA LEU A 129 -25.76 -24.03 19.21
C LEU A 129 -24.81 -23.30 18.24
N ASP A 130 -24.51 -23.88 17.06
CA ASP A 130 -23.76 -23.17 16.00
C ASP A 130 -24.52 -21.95 15.48
N LYS A 131 -25.84 -22.08 15.29
CA LYS A 131 -26.70 -20.95 14.92
C LYS A 131 -26.69 -19.87 15.99
N GLU A 132 -26.75 -20.24 17.27
CA GLU A 132 -26.67 -19.29 18.38
C GLU A 132 -25.32 -18.56 18.42
N LEU A 133 -24.21 -19.28 18.22
CA LEU A 133 -22.87 -18.68 18.11
C LEU A 133 -22.80 -17.64 16.99
N LYS A 134 -23.27 -18.00 15.78
CA LYS A 134 -23.31 -17.09 14.62
C LYS A 134 -24.25 -15.91 14.85
N GLN A 135 -25.38 -16.13 15.53
CA GLN A 135 -26.33 -15.09 15.84
C GLN A 135 -25.74 -14.04 16.79
N MET A 136 -24.99 -14.45 17.82
CA MET A 136 -24.29 -13.51 18.71
C MET A 136 -23.37 -12.56 17.93
N LEU A 137 -22.53 -13.08 17.04
CA LEU A 137 -21.65 -12.26 16.21
C LEU A 137 -22.45 -11.36 15.27
N ARG A 138 -23.50 -11.89 14.65
CA ARG A 138 -24.39 -11.13 13.77
C ARG A 138 -24.99 -9.92 14.50
N ASP A 139 -25.44 -10.10 15.73
CA ASP A 139 -26.02 -9.04 16.55
C ASP A 139 -24.97 -7.99 16.95
N ILE A 140 -23.72 -8.40 17.19
CA ILE A 140 -22.59 -7.46 17.38
C ILE A 140 -22.37 -6.61 16.12
N ILE A 141 -22.32 -7.23 14.95
CA ILE A 141 -22.11 -6.53 13.67
C ILE A 141 -23.28 -5.57 13.38
N ARG A 142 -24.52 -6.02 13.61
CA ARG A 142 -25.71 -5.19 13.41
C ARG A 142 -25.71 -3.96 14.32
N ARG A 143 -25.48 -4.14 15.63
CA ARG A 143 -25.40 -3.02 16.58
C ARG A 143 -24.29 -2.04 16.21
N GLY A 144 -23.10 -2.52 15.87
CA GLY A 144 -22.01 -1.63 15.47
C GLY A 144 -22.28 -0.87 14.16
N LYS A 145 -23.08 -1.41 13.24
CA LYS A 145 -23.57 -0.67 12.06
C LYS A 145 -24.57 0.41 12.43
N GLU A 146 -25.51 0.11 13.33
CA GLU A 146 -26.52 1.05 13.84
C GLU A 146 -25.87 2.21 14.63
N GLU A 147 -24.82 1.89 15.41
CA GLU A 147 -23.97 2.84 16.14
C GLU A 147 -23.00 3.63 15.24
N LEU A 148 -22.99 3.35 13.93
CA LEU A 148 -22.06 3.94 12.95
C LEU A 148 -20.57 3.68 13.23
N LEU A 149 -20.25 2.70 14.07
CA LEU A 149 -18.88 2.26 14.35
C LEU A 149 -18.34 1.34 13.26
N PHE A 150 -19.22 0.53 12.66
CA PHE A 150 -18.87 -0.42 11.59
C PHE A 150 -19.39 0.02 10.22
N ARG A 151 -18.60 -0.25 9.18
CA ARG A 151 -18.94 0.07 7.80
C ARG A 151 -20.18 -0.70 7.35
N LYS A 152 -20.85 -0.19 6.31
CA LYS A 152 -21.98 -0.90 5.69
C LYS A 152 -21.47 -2.20 5.05
N ILE A 153 -21.76 -3.32 5.69
CA ILE A 153 -21.41 -4.68 5.25
C ILE A 153 -22.61 -5.61 5.41
N GLU A 154 -22.71 -6.59 4.52
CA GLU A 154 -23.70 -7.67 4.63
C GLU A 154 -23.33 -8.57 5.82
N GLU A 155 -24.32 -8.89 6.66
CA GLU A 155 -24.08 -9.47 7.98
C GLU A 155 -23.66 -10.94 7.91
N ASN A 156 -24.23 -11.74 7.00
CA ASN A 156 -23.82 -13.14 6.84
C ASN A 156 -22.37 -13.23 6.37
N PHE A 157 -22.03 -12.45 5.35
CA PHE A 157 -20.68 -12.35 4.82
C PHE A 157 -19.68 -11.97 5.91
N ALA A 158 -19.97 -10.94 6.71
CA ALA A 158 -19.10 -10.55 7.83
C ALA A 158 -18.92 -11.69 8.84
N VAL A 159 -20.02 -12.34 9.25
CA VAL A 159 -19.98 -13.48 10.20
C VAL A 159 -19.12 -14.62 9.65
N ASP A 160 -19.32 -15.02 8.40
CA ASP A 160 -18.61 -16.14 7.79
C ASP A 160 -17.10 -15.86 7.65
N ILE A 161 -16.72 -14.64 7.24
CA ILE A 161 -15.32 -14.23 7.13
C ILE A 161 -14.65 -14.18 8.50
N ILE A 162 -15.29 -13.60 9.51
CA ILE A 162 -14.72 -13.48 10.85
C ILE A 162 -14.51 -14.84 11.49
N ILE A 163 -15.50 -15.72 11.43
CA ILE A 163 -15.39 -17.10 11.94
C ILE A 163 -14.28 -17.84 11.16
N GLY A 164 -14.26 -17.71 9.83
CA GLY A 164 -13.22 -18.29 8.99
C GLY A 164 -11.81 -17.83 9.36
N CYS A 165 -11.61 -16.53 9.62
CA CYS A 165 -10.33 -15.98 10.08
C CYS A 165 -9.90 -16.57 11.43
N ILE A 166 -10.82 -16.65 12.40
CA ILE A 166 -10.52 -17.22 13.72
C ILE A 166 -10.15 -18.70 13.59
N PHE A 167 -10.93 -19.48 12.86
CA PHE A 167 -10.67 -20.91 12.68
C PHE A 167 -9.40 -21.17 11.89
N GLY A 168 -9.11 -20.39 10.84
CA GLY A 168 -7.85 -20.48 10.11
C GLY A 168 -6.63 -20.20 10.99
N ALA A 169 -6.75 -19.24 11.92
CA ALA A 169 -5.68 -18.94 12.86
C ALA A 169 -5.51 -20.01 13.94
N VAL A 170 -6.61 -20.57 14.46
CA VAL A 170 -6.57 -21.72 15.39
C VAL A 170 -5.92 -22.93 14.72
N GLN A 171 -6.34 -23.27 13.49
CA GLN A 171 -5.78 -24.37 12.72
C GLN A 171 -4.26 -24.23 12.57
N ARG A 172 -3.81 -23.05 12.15
CA ARG A 172 -2.39 -22.72 12.06
C ARG A 172 -1.67 -22.82 13.40
N GLY A 173 -2.30 -22.36 14.48
CA GLY A 173 -1.76 -22.43 15.84
C GLY A 173 -1.52 -23.88 16.30
N ILE A 174 -2.45 -24.78 15.99
CA ILE A 174 -2.34 -26.22 16.27
C ILE A 174 -1.24 -26.86 15.42
N GLU A 175 -1.26 -26.65 14.10
CA GLU A 175 -0.28 -27.22 13.16
C GLU A 175 1.15 -26.79 13.47
N CYS A 176 1.34 -25.51 13.79
CA CYS A 176 2.63 -24.94 14.13
C CYS A 176 2.98 -25.07 15.63
N LYS A 177 2.13 -25.68 16.45
CA LYS A 177 2.33 -25.88 17.90
C LYS A 177 2.70 -24.58 18.64
N PHE A 178 1.91 -23.53 18.44
CA PHE A 178 2.19 -22.22 19.04
C PHE A 178 2.27 -22.28 20.56
N ALA A 179 3.36 -21.75 21.12
CA ALA A 179 3.48 -21.50 22.55
C ALA A 179 2.53 -20.38 23.02
N GLU A 180 2.26 -20.27 24.32
CA GLU A 180 1.32 -19.26 24.86
C GLU A 180 1.62 -17.83 24.40
N ALA A 181 2.90 -17.45 24.33
CA ALA A 181 3.33 -16.13 23.84
C ALA A 181 2.99 -15.91 22.35
N GLN A 182 3.11 -16.94 21.51
CA GLN A 182 2.75 -16.87 20.10
C GLN A 182 1.23 -16.80 19.92
N GLN A 183 0.48 -17.61 20.69
CA GLN A 183 -0.98 -17.55 20.71
C GLN A 183 -1.48 -16.16 21.14
N ALA A 184 -0.75 -15.51 22.05
CA ALA A 184 -1.05 -14.15 22.49
C ALA A 184 -0.84 -13.09 21.41
N ILE A 185 0.22 -13.20 20.63
CA ILE A 185 0.45 -12.30 19.49
C ILE A 185 -0.60 -12.56 18.39
N GLU A 186 -0.89 -13.84 18.14
CA GLU A 186 -1.83 -14.26 17.10
C GLU A 186 -3.25 -13.74 17.34
N ARG A 187 -3.80 -13.92 18.55
CA ARG A 187 -5.15 -13.47 18.89
C ARG A 187 -5.34 -11.95 18.74
N GLU A 188 -4.32 -11.15 19.08
CA GLU A 188 -4.36 -9.69 18.91
C GLU A 188 -4.33 -9.31 17.43
N LYS A 189 -3.50 -9.98 16.62
CA LYS A 189 -3.46 -9.76 15.16
C LYS A 189 -4.80 -10.07 14.49
N ILE A 190 -5.48 -11.13 14.89
CA ILE A 190 -6.82 -11.47 14.37
C ILE A 190 -7.80 -10.37 14.73
N TYR A 191 -7.82 -9.96 16.00
CA TYR A 191 -8.70 -8.89 16.45
C TYR A 191 -8.45 -7.60 15.68
N ASP A 192 -7.20 -7.16 15.56
CA ASP A 192 -6.85 -5.94 14.83
C ASP A 192 -7.26 -6.04 13.35
N PHE A 193 -6.93 -7.15 12.68
CA PHE A 193 -7.29 -7.35 11.28
C PHE A 193 -8.81 -7.29 11.05
N VAL A 194 -9.58 -7.98 11.90
CA VAL A 194 -11.05 -7.97 11.82
C VAL A 194 -11.61 -6.59 12.15
N LEU A 195 -11.12 -5.94 13.20
CA LEU A 195 -11.58 -4.63 13.63
C LEU A 195 -11.34 -3.59 12.54
N TYR A 196 -10.14 -3.48 11.99
CA TYR A 196 -9.85 -2.53 10.90
C TYR A 196 -10.54 -2.93 9.59
N GLY A 197 -10.87 -4.21 9.40
CA GLY A 197 -11.74 -4.67 8.32
C GLY A 197 -13.23 -4.33 8.52
N LEU A 198 -13.65 -3.89 9.70
CA LEU A 198 -15.04 -3.57 10.03
C LEU A 198 -15.26 -2.09 10.36
N ILE A 199 -14.28 -1.38 10.93
CA ILE A 199 -14.42 0.02 11.32
C ILE A 199 -14.86 0.84 10.11
N SER A 200 -15.91 1.62 10.31
CA SER A 200 -16.25 2.71 9.41
C SER A 200 -15.33 3.88 9.72
N CYS A 201 -14.19 3.97 9.06
CA CYS A 201 -13.67 5.30 8.79
C CYS A 201 -14.71 5.96 7.89
N GLU A 202 -15.12 7.21 8.12
CA GLU A 202 -15.87 7.99 7.11
C GLU A 202 -15.17 8.03 5.72
N GLN A 203 -13.96 7.47 5.64
CA GLN A 203 -13.09 7.30 4.49
C GLN A 203 -13.30 5.98 3.70
N ASP A 204 -14.20 5.08 4.10
CA ASP A 204 -14.38 3.75 3.48
C ASP A 204 -15.63 3.59 2.59
N LYS A 205 -16.03 4.67 1.93
CA LYS A 205 -16.06 4.54 0.48
C LYS A 205 -14.67 4.96 0.04
N VAL A 206 -13.93 4.13 -0.68
CA VAL A 206 -12.89 4.67 -1.57
C VAL A 206 -13.63 5.44 -2.68
N ILE A 207 -14.20 6.59 -2.33
CA ILE A 207 -14.44 7.68 -3.26
C ILE A 207 -13.02 8.10 -3.57
N LEU A 208 -12.46 7.51 -4.62
CA LEU A 208 -11.29 8.07 -5.24
C LEU A 208 -11.67 9.53 -5.51
N PRO A 209 -11.02 10.52 -4.87
CA PRO A 209 -11.56 11.87 -4.77
C PRO A 209 -11.69 12.57 -6.13
N LEU A 210 -11.04 12.02 -7.17
CA LEU A 210 -11.10 12.48 -8.55
C LEU A 210 -11.80 11.46 -9.46
N LYS A 211 -12.58 10.52 -8.92
CA LYS A 211 -13.32 9.52 -9.70
C LYS A 211 -14.20 10.21 -10.74
N GLY A 212 -14.04 9.82 -12.01
CA GLY A 212 -14.80 10.37 -13.13
C GLY A 212 -14.32 11.74 -13.62
N LYS A 213 -13.23 12.28 -13.06
CA LYS A 213 -12.59 13.49 -13.57
C LYS A 213 -11.52 13.15 -14.60
N THR A 214 -11.57 13.83 -15.74
CA THR A 214 -10.53 13.73 -16.78
C THR A 214 -9.52 14.86 -16.59
N ILE A 215 -8.26 14.51 -16.32
CA ILE A 215 -7.18 15.46 -16.05
C ILE A 215 -6.09 15.31 -17.10
N VAL A 216 -5.72 16.41 -17.73
CA VAL A 216 -4.58 16.47 -18.65
C VAL A 216 -3.36 16.97 -17.90
N ILE A 217 -2.21 16.32 -18.08
CA ILE A 217 -0.95 16.76 -17.47
C ILE A 217 0.10 17.07 -18.53
N THR A 218 0.60 18.31 -18.53
CA THR A 218 1.62 18.76 -19.48
C THR A 218 3.02 18.70 -18.87
N ARG A 219 3.82 17.73 -19.31
CA ARG A 219 5.23 17.52 -18.91
C ARG A 219 6.07 16.99 -20.07
N THR A 220 7.34 16.63 -19.82
CA THR A 220 8.13 15.88 -20.80
C THR A 220 7.61 14.45 -20.96
N ILE A 221 7.86 13.84 -22.11
CA ILE A 221 7.47 12.45 -22.43
C ILE A 221 7.93 11.47 -21.34
N GLU A 222 9.16 11.62 -20.83
CA GLU A 222 9.71 10.72 -19.80
C GLU A 222 9.07 10.89 -18.40
N GLN A 223 8.45 12.03 -18.12
CA GLN A 223 7.95 12.38 -16.78
C GLN A 223 6.42 12.32 -16.66
N SER A 224 5.71 12.25 -17.80
CA SER A 224 4.26 12.25 -17.84
C SER A 224 3.66 11.04 -17.10
N ASP A 225 4.26 9.85 -17.22
CA ASP A 225 3.72 8.64 -16.59
C ASP A 225 3.85 8.65 -15.06
N SER A 226 5.03 9.00 -14.54
CA SER A 226 5.24 9.08 -13.09
C SER A 226 4.35 10.14 -12.42
N SER A 227 4.08 11.24 -13.12
CA SER A 227 3.23 12.32 -12.60
C SER A 227 1.74 11.96 -12.75
N ALA A 228 1.37 11.26 -13.83
CA ALA A 228 0.00 10.78 -14.05
C ALA A 228 -0.43 9.77 -12.99
N GLU A 229 0.49 8.91 -12.55
CA GLU A 229 0.23 7.89 -11.53
C GLU A 229 -0.29 8.47 -10.21
N VAL A 230 0.17 9.66 -9.82
CA VAL A 230 -0.32 10.36 -8.61
C VAL A 230 -1.83 10.62 -8.71
N PHE A 231 -2.31 11.05 -9.87
CA PHE A 231 -3.73 11.37 -10.09
C PHE A 231 -4.58 10.13 -10.40
N ARG A 232 -4.01 9.12 -11.08
CA ARG A 232 -4.67 7.82 -11.32
C ARG A 232 -4.99 7.11 -10.00
N ARG A 233 -4.08 7.15 -9.03
CA ARG A 233 -4.30 6.62 -7.67
C ARG A 233 -5.42 7.34 -6.92
N LEU A 234 -5.72 8.59 -7.31
CA LEU A 234 -6.85 9.37 -6.80
C LEU A 234 -8.12 9.20 -7.65
N GLY A 235 -8.10 8.31 -8.65
CA GLY A 235 -9.24 7.92 -9.49
C GLY A 235 -9.52 8.78 -10.70
N ALA A 236 -8.65 9.73 -11.02
CA ALA A 236 -8.78 10.52 -12.24
C ALA A 236 -8.49 9.64 -13.47
N ASN A 237 -9.22 9.91 -14.56
CA ASN A 237 -8.81 9.52 -15.90
C ASN A 237 -7.72 10.50 -16.37
N VAL A 238 -6.47 10.06 -16.47
CA VAL A 238 -5.34 10.96 -16.72
C VAL A 238 -4.83 10.82 -18.14
N ILE A 239 -4.88 11.92 -18.89
CA ILE A 239 -4.34 12.03 -20.24
C ILE A 239 -2.96 12.69 -20.14
N PRO A 240 -1.86 11.93 -20.29
CA PRO A 240 -0.55 12.53 -20.44
C PRO A 240 -0.52 13.30 -21.76
N PHE A 241 -0.15 14.59 -21.73
CA PHE A 241 0.00 15.40 -22.93
C PHE A 241 1.39 16.04 -22.94
N PRO A 242 2.39 15.36 -23.51
CA PRO A 242 3.73 15.88 -23.46
C PRO A 242 3.89 17.13 -24.33
N THR A 243 4.43 18.20 -23.75
CA THR A 243 4.64 19.49 -24.43
C THR A 243 6.12 19.83 -24.62
N LEU A 244 7.00 18.94 -24.15
CA LEU A 244 8.45 19.05 -24.23
C LEU A 244 9.04 17.67 -24.53
N ASP A 245 10.05 17.62 -25.38
CA ASP A 245 10.85 16.43 -25.63
C ASP A 245 12.33 16.72 -25.33
N ILE A 246 13.00 15.73 -24.73
CA ILE A 246 14.42 15.79 -24.42
C ILE A 246 15.14 15.01 -25.51
N VAL A 247 15.81 15.75 -26.37
CA VAL A 247 16.52 15.18 -27.53
C VAL A 247 18.03 15.33 -27.37
N PRO A 248 18.85 14.51 -28.04
CA PRO A 248 20.28 14.75 -28.15
C PRO A 248 20.60 16.19 -28.62
N PRO A 249 21.78 16.73 -28.28
CA PRO A 249 22.21 18.03 -28.77
C PRO A 249 22.40 17.98 -30.29
N ALA A 250 22.36 19.15 -30.95
CA ALA A 250 22.60 19.25 -32.39
C ALA A 250 24.01 18.76 -32.80
N SER A 251 24.97 18.83 -31.87
CA SER A 251 26.30 18.29 -32.06
C SER A 251 26.87 17.81 -30.72
N TRP A 252 27.53 16.66 -30.74
CA TRP A 252 28.28 16.11 -29.62
C TRP A 252 29.75 16.55 -29.61
N ARG A 253 30.21 17.32 -30.61
CA ARG A 253 31.63 17.64 -30.81
C ARG A 253 32.33 18.13 -29.54
N VAL A 254 31.75 19.12 -28.85
CA VAL A 254 32.33 19.69 -27.63
C VAL A 254 32.37 18.68 -26.48
N PHE A 255 31.35 17.83 -26.37
CA PHE A 255 31.35 16.77 -25.36
C PHE A 255 32.43 15.73 -25.65
N ASP A 256 32.47 15.24 -26.89
CA ASP A 256 33.42 14.21 -27.33
C ASP A 256 34.86 14.73 -27.19
N GLU A 257 35.13 15.99 -27.55
CA GLU A 257 36.44 16.63 -27.36
C GLU A 257 36.88 16.64 -25.90
N VAL A 258 35.97 16.92 -24.96
CA VAL A 258 36.30 16.95 -23.53
C VAL A 258 36.51 15.54 -22.97
N ILE A 259 35.73 14.55 -23.41
CA ILE A 259 35.77 13.18 -22.89
C ILE A 259 36.89 12.34 -23.51
N LEU A 260 37.27 12.62 -24.76
CA LEU A 260 38.35 11.95 -25.47
C LEU A 260 39.72 12.60 -25.22
N ALA A 261 39.76 13.82 -24.71
CA ALA A 261 41.02 14.45 -24.31
C ALA A 261 41.63 13.74 -23.10
N ASP A 262 42.96 13.64 -23.08
CA ASP A 262 43.73 13.18 -21.91
C ASP A 262 43.78 14.22 -20.78
N ASP A 263 43.06 15.34 -20.93
CA ASP A 263 42.97 16.39 -19.94
C ASP A 263 42.30 15.87 -18.66
N LYS A 264 42.96 16.09 -17.52
CA LYS A 264 42.39 15.77 -16.22
C LYS A 264 41.12 16.58 -15.96
N ILE A 265 40.04 15.90 -15.58
CA ILE A 265 38.82 16.51 -15.01
C ILE A 265 38.89 16.33 -13.50
N ASP A 266 38.86 17.42 -12.72
CA ASP A 266 38.87 17.35 -11.26
C ASP A 266 37.43 17.27 -10.69
N TYR A 267 36.47 17.94 -11.34
CA TYR A 267 35.07 17.96 -10.93
C TYR A 267 34.13 17.71 -12.11
N LEU A 268 33.07 16.93 -11.87
CA LEU A 268 31.99 16.68 -12.83
C LEU A 268 30.66 17.08 -12.21
N ILE A 269 29.99 18.09 -12.77
CA ILE A 269 28.78 18.65 -12.17
C ILE A 269 27.56 18.36 -13.04
N PHE A 270 26.67 17.52 -12.52
CA PHE A 270 25.38 17.22 -13.15
C PHE A 270 24.30 18.18 -12.67
N THR A 271 23.81 18.99 -13.60
CA THR A 271 22.76 19.99 -13.35
C THR A 271 21.35 19.42 -13.39
N SER A 272 21.17 18.22 -13.94
CA SER A 272 19.86 17.57 -14.09
C SER A 272 20.01 16.06 -14.29
N ALA A 273 18.95 15.31 -13.96
CA ALA A 273 18.88 13.88 -14.24
C ALA A 273 19.04 13.54 -15.74
N HIS A 274 18.55 14.39 -16.64
CA HIS A 274 18.72 14.20 -18.09
C HIS A 274 20.19 14.30 -18.51
N SER A 275 20.94 15.23 -17.91
CA SER A 275 22.38 15.34 -18.18
C SER A 275 23.14 14.06 -17.82
N VAL A 276 22.80 13.44 -16.68
CA VAL A 276 23.38 12.15 -16.26
C VAL A 276 23.12 11.06 -17.29
N LYS A 277 21.85 10.87 -17.66
CA LYS A 277 21.45 9.82 -18.63
C LYS A 277 22.16 10.01 -19.97
N MET A 278 22.21 11.25 -20.47
CA MET A 278 22.80 11.57 -21.77
C MET A 278 24.33 11.45 -21.75
N PHE A 279 24.98 11.83 -20.66
CA PHE A 279 26.41 11.61 -20.46
C PHE A 279 26.75 10.12 -20.56
N VAL A 280 26.09 9.28 -19.76
CA VAL A 280 26.38 7.84 -19.70
C VAL A 280 26.06 7.17 -21.03
N ARG A 281 24.93 7.53 -21.64
CA ARG A 281 24.56 7.05 -22.97
C ARG A 281 25.64 7.39 -24.00
N ARG A 282 26.11 8.64 -24.05
CA ARG A 282 27.11 9.05 -25.03
C ARG A 282 28.46 8.37 -24.80
N CYS A 283 28.91 8.22 -23.55
CA CYS A 283 30.11 7.45 -23.23
C CYS A 283 30.01 6.00 -23.72
N ALA A 284 28.85 5.36 -23.52
CA ALA A 284 28.61 4.00 -24.01
C ALA A 284 28.60 3.92 -25.55
N GLU A 285 27.99 4.89 -26.24
CA GLU A 285 28.02 4.99 -27.71
C GLU A 285 29.44 5.17 -28.27
N LEU A 286 30.34 5.82 -27.52
CA LEU A 286 31.76 5.96 -27.84
C LEU A 286 32.61 4.73 -27.43
N GLY A 287 32.02 3.74 -26.76
CA GLY A 287 32.75 2.58 -26.23
C GLY A 287 33.66 2.91 -25.04
N ILE A 288 33.42 4.02 -24.35
CA ILE A 288 34.27 4.52 -23.25
C ILE A 288 33.68 4.11 -21.92
N VAL A 289 34.48 3.42 -21.09
CA VAL A 289 34.20 3.25 -19.67
C VAL A 289 34.81 4.41 -18.92
N PHE A 290 34.00 5.42 -18.61
CA PHE A 290 34.47 6.64 -17.97
C PHE A 290 34.94 6.36 -16.53
N ASN A 291 36.18 6.74 -16.22
CA ASN A 291 36.79 6.48 -14.91
C ASN A 291 36.53 7.64 -13.93
N PHE A 292 35.82 7.36 -12.84
CA PHE A 292 35.48 8.36 -11.81
C PHE A 292 36.45 8.40 -10.61
N LYS A 293 37.51 7.56 -10.59
CA LYS A 293 38.34 7.33 -9.39
C LYS A 293 38.93 8.59 -8.76
N ASP A 294 39.32 9.57 -9.57
CA ASP A 294 39.96 10.81 -9.12
C ASP A 294 39.12 12.07 -9.42
N ILE A 295 37.82 11.88 -9.67
CA ILE A 295 36.88 12.94 -10.05
C ILE A 295 35.87 13.15 -8.92
N LYS A 296 35.68 14.41 -8.52
CA LYS A 296 34.60 14.78 -7.60
C LYS A 296 33.31 15.05 -8.37
N VAL A 297 32.37 14.12 -8.28
CA VAL A 297 31.05 14.24 -8.91
C VAL A 297 30.10 15.00 -8.00
N VAL A 298 29.48 16.04 -8.54
CA VAL A 298 28.48 16.87 -7.87
C VAL A 298 27.13 16.69 -8.53
N ALA A 299 26.11 16.34 -7.75
CA ALA A 299 24.74 16.32 -8.22
C ALA A 299 23.98 17.48 -7.57
N ILE A 300 23.42 18.40 -8.37
CA ILE A 300 22.78 19.62 -7.85
C ILE A 300 21.67 19.33 -6.84
N GLY A 301 20.96 18.22 -6.97
CA GLY A 301 19.92 17.87 -6.00
C GLY A 301 19.57 16.38 -6.01
N ASN A 302 18.68 16.00 -5.09
CA ASN A 302 18.35 14.61 -4.80
C ASN A 302 17.88 13.81 -6.03
N LYS A 303 17.11 14.42 -6.94
CA LYS A 303 16.67 13.75 -8.18
C LYS A 303 17.83 13.44 -9.12
N THR A 304 18.79 14.36 -9.25
CA THR A 304 19.99 14.15 -10.05
C THR A 304 20.88 13.09 -9.40
N ALA A 305 21.03 13.12 -8.08
CA ALA A 305 21.80 12.11 -7.34
C ALA A 305 21.20 10.70 -7.48
N ALA A 306 19.87 10.58 -7.43
CA ALA A 306 19.18 9.33 -7.71
C ALA A 306 19.42 8.83 -9.15
N ALA A 307 19.41 9.73 -10.13
CA ALA A 307 19.73 9.38 -11.52
C ALA A 307 21.19 8.89 -11.66
N CYS A 308 22.15 9.52 -10.98
CA CYS A 308 23.54 9.07 -10.92
C CYS A 308 23.63 7.65 -10.35
N LYS A 309 22.98 7.39 -9.20
CA LYS A 309 22.96 6.07 -8.56
C LYS A 309 22.42 4.99 -9.49
N ASN A 310 21.32 5.27 -10.19
CA ASN A 310 20.71 4.31 -11.14
C ASN A 310 21.59 4.01 -12.35
N GLN A 311 22.52 4.90 -12.68
CA GLN A 311 23.47 4.75 -13.79
C GLN A 311 24.88 4.36 -13.30
N ASN A 312 25.03 3.94 -12.04
CA ASN A 312 26.31 3.59 -11.42
C ASN A 312 27.36 4.73 -11.45
N VAL A 313 26.90 5.99 -11.46
CA VAL A 313 27.77 7.16 -11.34
C VAL A 313 27.90 7.50 -9.85
N PRO A 314 29.12 7.48 -9.27
CA PRO A 314 29.32 7.82 -7.86
C PRO A 314 29.06 9.32 -7.67
N VAL A 315 28.38 9.69 -6.58
CA VAL A 315 28.14 11.10 -6.22
C VAL A 315 28.90 11.41 -4.95
N ASN A 316 29.72 12.45 -4.97
CA ASN A 316 30.54 12.87 -3.83
C ASN A 316 29.90 14.03 -3.06
N ILE A 317 29.23 14.94 -3.77
CA ILE A 317 28.68 16.18 -3.19
C ILE A 317 27.25 16.39 -3.69
N ILE A 318 26.36 16.74 -2.74
CA ILE A 318 25.01 17.24 -3.00
C ILE A 318 24.87 18.52 -2.16
N PRO A 319 24.71 19.71 -2.76
CA PRO A 319 24.62 20.96 -2.02
C PRO A 319 23.32 21.01 -1.21
N LYS A 320 23.30 21.82 -0.13
CA LYS A 320 22.07 22.05 0.65
C LYS A 320 21.02 22.83 -0.13
N ASP A 321 21.45 23.84 -0.90
CA ASP A 321 20.59 24.56 -1.84
C ASP A 321 20.74 23.94 -3.24
N PHE A 322 19.63 23.45 -3.81
CA PHE A 322 19.60 22.73 -5.07
C PHE A 322 19.60 23.66 -6.30
N SER A 323 20.48 24.66 -6.28
CA SER A 323 20.60 25.70 -7.29
C SER A 323 22.04 25.82 -7.81
N GLY A 324 22.22 26.57 -8.90
CA GLY A 324 23.56 26.90 -9.41
C GLY A 324 24.39 27.65 -8.37
N GLY A 325 23.81 28.69 -7.76
CA GLY A 325 24.44 29.42 -6.65
C GLY A 325 24.70 28.55 -5.42
N GLY A 326 23.82 27.61 -5.12
CA GLY A 326 24.00 26.64 -4.02
C GLY A 326 25.22 25.74 -4.21
N VAL A 327 25.47 25.26 -5.43
CA VAL A 327 26.72 24.55 -5.77
C VAL A 327 27.93 25.45 -5.59
N VAL A 328 27.88 26.70 -6.07
CA VAL A 328 28.99 27.64 -5.93
C VAL A 328 29.31 27.83 -4.45
N ALA A 329 28.30 28.11 -3.62
CA ALA A 329 28.45 28.29 -2.17
C ALA A 329 29.03 27.06 -1.46
N GLU A 330 28.58 25.85 -1.84
CA GLU A 330 29.13 24.60 -1.31
C GLU A 330 30.61 24.43 -1.70
N LEU A 331 30.95 24.72 -2.96
CA LEU A 331 32.29 24.54 -3.49
C LEU A 331 33.29 25.66 -3.13
N VAL A 332 32.86 26.78 -2.54
CA VAL A 332 33.76 27.82 -2.00
C VAL A 332 34.75 27.23 -0.99
N ASN A 333 34.34 26.23 -0.21
CA ASN A 333 35.17 25.60 0.81
C ASN A 333 36.11 24.51 0.24
N HIS A 334 36.16 24.35 -1.09
CA HIS A 334 37.00 23.39 -1.77
C HIS A 334 38.12 24.08 -2.56
N PRO A 335 39.29 23.44 -2.72
CA PRO A 335 40.36 23.97 -3.56
C PRO A 335 39.92 23.89 -5.02
N LEU A 336 39.44 25.01 -5.56
CA LEU A 336 38.95 25.14 -6.95
C LEU A 336 39.93 25.85 -7.88
N LYS A 337 40.90 26.59 -7.35
CA LYS A 337 41.87 27.33 -8.17
C LYS A 337 42.60 26.38 -9.14
N GLU A 338 42.57 26.72 -10.43
CA GLU A 338 43.15 25.97 -11.55
C GLU A 338 42.58 24.56 -11.76
N LYS A 339 41.50 24.19 -11.05
CA LYS A 339 40.83 22.91 -11.20
C LYS A 339 39.92 22.89 -12.41
N VAL A 340 39.98 21.80 -13.17
CA VAL A 340 39.12 21.62 -14.35
C VAL A 340 37.77 21.08 -13.90
N VAL A 341 36.71 21.85 -14.17
CA VAL A 341 35.32 21.49 -13.87
C VAL A 341 34.58 21.26 -15.16
N PHE A 342 34.08 20.04 -15.37
CA PHE A 342 33.23 19.72 -16.50
C PHE A 342 31.74 19.78 -16.11
N ILE A 343 30.95 20.51 -16.89
CA ILE A 343 29.51 20.70 -16.68
C ILE A 343 28.75 20.28 -17.94
N PRO A 344 28.37 19.00 -18.06
CA PRO A 344 27.43 18.55 -19.09
C PRO A 344 26.03 19.11 -18.78
N ARG A 345 25.41 19.80 -19.74
CA ARG A 345 24.18 20.57 -19.48
C ARG A 345 23.27 20.67 -20.71
N SER A 346 22.11 21.31 -20.55
CA SER A 346 21.27 21.66 -21.69
C SER A 346 21.96 22.68 -22.59
N ALA A 347 21.61 22.70 -23.88
CA ALA A 347 22.10 23.71 -24.83
C ALA A 347 21.80 25.17 -24.43
N ILE A 348 20.73 25.40 -23.65
CA ILE A 348 20.29 26.73 -23.18
C ILE A 348 20.46 26.85 -21.66
N GLY A 349 21.55 26.31 -21.12
CA GLY A 349 21.77 26.33 -19.68
C GLY A 349 22.11 27.74 -19.13
N ARG A 350 21.70 28.05 -17.90
CA ARG A 350 22.01 29.32 -17.22
C ARG A 350 23.50 29.54 -16.93
N GLU A 351 24.03 30.73 -17.18
CA GLU A 351 25.46 31.04 -17.00
C GLU A 351 25.91 31.29 -15.55
N GLU A 352 24.98 31.35 -14.60
CA GLU A 352 25.26 31.61 -13.19
C GLU A 352 26.26 30.62 -12.57
N LEU A 353 26.08 29.32 -12.80
CA LEU A 353 26.95 28.28 -12.24
C LEU A 353 28.36 28.30 -12.87
N PRO A 354 28.53 28.26 -14.21
CA PRO A 354 29.85 28.42 -14.83
C PRO A 354 30.60 29.66 -14.33
N ARG A 355 29.98 30.85 -14.45
CA ARG A 355 30.62 32.12 -14.06
C ARG A 355 30.96 32.18 -12.57
N GLY A 356 30.09 31.64 -11.72
CA GLY A 356 30.32 31.58 -10.28
C GLY A 356 31.54 30.73 -9.92
N LEU A 357 31.75 29.60 -10.60
CA LEU A 357 32.92 28.75 -10.37
C LEU A 357 34.20 29.32 -11.03
N GLU A 358 34.10 29.98 -12.19
CA GLU A 358 35.22 30.73 -12.79
C GLU A 358 35.73 31.82 -11.83
N ALA A 359 34.83 32.54 -11.16
CA ALA A 359 35.19 33.56 -10.18
C ALA A 359 35.94 32.99 -8.96
N LEU A 360 35.78 31.70 -8.67
CA LEU A 360 36.55 30.96 -7.65
C LEU A 360 37.88 30.41 -8.19
N GLY A 361 38.24 30.72 -9.44
CA GLY A 361 39.50 30.35 -10.08
C GLY A 361 39.49 28.99 -10.78
N ALA A 362 38.33 28.35 -10.95
CA ALA A 362 38.22 27.09 -11.68
C ALA A 362 38.28 27.30 -13.20
N VAL A 363 38.79 26.30 -13.92
CA VAL A 363 38.78 26.23 -15.38
C VAL A 363 37.52 25.47 -15.81
N ILE A 364 36.55 26.18 -16.39
CA ILE A 364 35.26 25.58 -16.72
C ILE A 364 35.22 25.05 -18.14
N LYS A 365 34.83 23.79 -18.29
CA LYS A 365 34.45 23.16 -19.55
C LYS A 365 32.94 22.90 -19.51
N THR A 366 32.18 23.42 -20.48
CA THR A 366 30.75 23.12 -20.62
C THR A 366 30.51 22.39 -21.93
N ALA A 367 29.57 21.45 -21.93
CA ALA A 367 29.13 20.81 -23.16
C ALA A 367 27.60 20.63 -23.16
N PRO A 368 26.93 20.94 -24.29
CA PRO A 368 25.53 20.58 -24.46
C PRO A 368 25.42 19.06 -24.61
N VAL A 369 24.62 18.42 -23.75
CA VAL A 369 24.36 16.96 -23.80
C VAL A 369 22.90 16.63 -24.04
N TYR A 370 22.03 17.64 -24.05
CA TYR A 370 20.67 17.52 -24.53
C TYR A 370 20.12 18.88 -24.95
N ASN A 371 19.06 18.84 -25.75
CA ASN A 371 18.22 19.98 -26.03
C ASN A 371 16.78 19.72 -25.57
N VAL A 372 16.06 20.80 -25.30
CA VAL A 372 14.64 20.76 -24.99
C VAL A 372 13.91 21.31 -26.20
N THR A 373 13.05 20.49 -26.81
CA THR A 373 12.33 20.85 -28.04
C THR A 373 10.84 20.57 -27.89
N LEU A 374 10.03 21.05 -28.83
CA LEU A 374 8.68 20.55 -28.98
C LEU A 374 8.75 19.07 -29.40
N PRO A 375 7.88 18.21 -28.87
CA PRO A 375 7.77 16.85 -29.36
C PRO A 375 7.44 16.82 -30.86
N ALA A 376 8.06 15.90 -31.59
CA ALA A 376 7.71 15.65 -32.98
C ALA A 376 6.23 15.24 -33.10
N HIS A 377 5.54 15.71 -34.15
CA HIS A 377 4.11 15.49 -34.35
C HIS A 377 3.72 14.00 -34.25
N GLU A 378 4.53 13.11 -34.80
CA GLU A 378 4.33 11.65 -34.74
C GLU A 378 4.29 11.10 -33.31
N LYS A 379 5.09 11.65 -32.38
CA LYS A 379 5.12 11.22 -30.98
C LYS A 379 3.92 11.71 -30.17
N ILE A 380 3.26 12.78 -30.63
CA ILE A 380 2.13 13.41 -29.90
C ILE A 380 0.79 13.19 -30.57
N ASN A 381 0.73 12.67 -31.80
CA ASN A 381 -0.51 12.50 -32.54
C ASN A 381 -1.56 11.72 -31.75
N ASN A 382 -1.17 10.62 -31.11
CA ASN A 382 -2.07 9.80 -30.29
C ASN A 382 -2.61 10.58 -29.08
N HIS A 383 -1.79 11.42 -28.46
CA HIS A 383 -2.19 12.26 -27.32
C HIS A 383 -3.13 13.39 -27.74
N ILE A 384 -2.94 13.95 -28.94
CA ILE A 384 -3.84 14.95 -29.53
C ILE A 384 -5.20 14.31 -29.84
N GLU A 385 -5.22 13.13 -30.47
CA GLU A 385 -6.46 12.40 -30.73
C GLU A 385 -7.20 12.02 -29.44
N GLU A 386 -6.48 11.54 -28.43
CA GLU A 386 -7.05 11.20 -27.12
C GLU A 386 -7.64 12.45 -26.45
N LEU A 387 -6.92 13.57 -26.47
CA LEU A 387 -7.40 14.84 -25.95
C LEU A 387 -8.68 15.28 -26.66
N HIS A 388 -8.72 15.26 -27.99
CA HIS A 388 -9.89 15.68 -28.79
C HIS A 388 -11.12 14.77 -28.61
N ARG A 389 -10.90 13.46 -28.37
CA ARG A 389 -12.00 12.52 -28.06
C ARG A 389 -12.50 12.67 -26.62
N SER A 390 -11.76 13.37 -25.77
CA SER A 390 -12.08 13.58 -24.37
C SER A 390 -12.64 14.98 -24.11
N SER A 391 -13.35 15.14 -23.00
CA SER A 391 -13.70 16.46 -22.46
C SER A 391 -12.96 16.64 -21.13
N PRO A 392 -11.79 17.28 -21.13
CA PRO A 392 -10.99 17.41 -19.93
C PRO A 392 -11.67 18.32 -18.91
N ASP A 393 -11.86 17.84 -17.68
CA ASP A 393 -12.33 18.68 -16.57
C ASP A 393 -11.24 19.68 -16.15
N MET A 394 -9.96 19.27 -16.23
CA MET A 394 -8.83 20.09 -15.81
C MET A 394 -7.56 19.85 -16.61
N ILE A 395 -6.80 20.91 -16.87
CA ILE A 395 -5.47 20.86 -17.49
C ILE A 395 -4.42 21.42 -16.52
N ILE A 396 -3.36 20.64 -16.29
CA ILE A 396 -2.26 20.97 -15.38
C ILE A 396 -1.04 21.43 -16.17
N PHE A 397 -0.58 22.65 -15.89
CA PHE A 397 0.67 23.21 -16.41
C PHE A 397 1.75 23.26 -15.33
N THR A 398 2.94 22.76 -15.67
CA THR A 398 4.06 22.59 -14.72
C THR A 398 5.20 23.59 -14.93
N SER A 399 5.11 24.43 -15.95
CA SER A 399 5.98 25.58 -16.19
C SER A 399 5.31 26.54 -17.20
N PRO A 400 5.77 27.81 -17.29
CA PRO A 400 5.36 28.71 -18.38
C PRO A 400 5.56 28.10 -19.77
N SER A 401 6.70 27.43 -19.99
CA SER A 401 7.00 26.80 -21.27
C SER A 401 6.06 25.64 -21.61
N THR A 402 5.61 24.86 -20.63
CA THR A 402 4.63 23.79 -20.90
C THR A 402 3.28 24.34 -21.38
N PHE A 403 2.90 25.54 -20.92
CA PHE A 403 1.68 26.22 -21.34
C PHE A 403 1.83 26.82 -22.75
N GLU A 404 2.88 27.61 -23.00
CA GLU A 404 3.10 28.20 -24.34
C GLU A 404 3.22 27.12 -25.42
N ASN A 405 3.93 26.03 -25.11
CA ASN A 405 4.07 24.91 -26.03
C ASN A 405 2.74 24.18 -26.27
N TYR A 406 1.89 24.07 -25.24
CA TYR A 406 0.55 23.49 -25.40
C TYR A 406 -0.29 24.30 -26.39
N LEU A 407 -0.27 25.64 -26.26
CA LEU A 407 -0.95 26.54 -27.20
C LEU A 407 -0.40 26.39 -28.62
N GLN A 408 0.92 26.32 -28.77
CA GLN A 408 1.56 26.17 -30.06
C GLN A 408 1.24 24.81 -30.72
N ILE A 409 1.30 23.72 -29.96
CA ILE A 409 1.03 22.36 -30.46
C ILE A 409 -0.42 22.26 -30.98
N LEU A 410 -1.37 22.85 -30.26
CA LEU A 410 -2.80 22.79 -30.62
C LEU A 410 -3.26 23.98 -31.46
N ASN A 411 -2.35 24.89 -31.86
CA ASN A 411 -2.64 26.11 -32.60
C ASN A 411 -3.77 26.96 -31.98
N ILE A 412 -3.75 27.13 -30.66
CA ILE A 412 -4.76 27.90 -29.91
C ILE A 412 -4.44 29.40 -30.00
N ALA A 413 -5.22 30.13 -30.80
CA ALA A 413 -5.06 31.58 -30.99
C ALA A 413 -5.67 32.43 -29.86
N HIS A 414 -6.76 31.94 -29.23
CA HIS A 414 -7.50 32.67 -28.19
C HIS A 414 -7.61 31.84 -26.90
N PRO A 415 -6.56 31.84 -26.05
CA PRO A 415 -6.53 30.99 -24.84
C PRO A 415 -7.69 31.25 -23.88
N GLY A 416 -8.09 32.51 -23.69
CA GLY A 416 -9.20 32.85 -22.80
C GLY A 416 -10.53 32.17 -23.18
N GLU A 417 -10.83 32.09 -24.47
CA GLU A 417 -12.03 31.40 -24.98
C GLU A 417 -11.87 29.88 -24.87
N TYR A 418 -10.70 29.35 -25.25
CA TYR A 418 -10.42 27.91 -25.19
C TYR A 418 -10.56 27.34 -23.77
N PHE A 419 -10.04 28.05 -22.76
CA PHE A 419 -10.11 27.62 -21.37
C PHE A 419 -11.36 28.10 -20.62
N ALA A 420 -12.32 28.76 -21.28
CA ALA A 420 -13.50 29.33 -20.61
C ALA A 420 -14.30 28.28 -19.82
N ASN A 421 -14.37 27.05 -20.34
CA ASN A 421 -15.12 25.94 -19.74
C ASN A 421 -14.22 24.84 -19.15
N ILE A 422 -12.89 25.03 -19.15
CA ILE A 422 -11.93 24.03 -18.67
C ILE A 422 -11.21 24.60 -17.45
N LYS A 423 -11.11 23.81 -16.36
CA LYS A 423 -10.35 24.27 -15.19
C LYS A 423 -8.85 24.21 -15.47
N VAL A 424 -8.13 25.25 -15.09
CA VAL A 424 -6.67 25.30 -15.29
C VAL A 424 -5.96 25.27 -13.95
N ALA A 425 -4.97 24.40 -13.83
CA ALA A 425 -4.13 24.25 -12.65
C ALA A 425 -2.67 24.63 -12.97
N ALA A 426 -2.09 25.52 -12.19
CA ALA A 426 -0.71 25.93 -12.30
C ALA A 426 0.10 25.36 -11.13
N ILE A 427 1.30 24.82 -11.38
CA ILE A 427 2.16 24.31 -10.32
C ILE A 427 2.68 25.41 -9.38
N GLY A 428 2.77 26.66 -9.86
CA GLY A 428 3.33 27.77 -9.10
C GLY A 428 3.20 29.14 -9.79
N PRO A 429 3.69 30.23 -9.14
CA PRO A 429 3.35 31.61 -9.47
C PRO A 429 3.76 32.06 -10.87
N SER A 430 4.94 31.66 -11.34
CA SER A 430 5.42 32.02 -12.67
C SER A 430 4.56 31.41 -13.78
N THR A 431 4.09 30.17 -13.57
CA THR A 431 3.20 29.48 -14.51
C THR A 431 1.83 30.14 -14.50
N LYS A 432 1.32 30.49 -13.31
CA LYS A 432 0.07 31.23 -13.18
C LYS A 432 0.10 32.57 -13.93
N ALA A 433 1.16 33.35 -13.73
CA ALA A 433 1.32 34.64 -14.40
C ALA A 433 1.35 34.51 -15.94
N ALA A 434 2.02 33.47 -16.48
CA ALA A 434 2.05 33.21 -17.92
C ALA A 434 0.66 32.88 -18.49
N ILE A 435 -0.12 32.09 -17.77
CA ILE A 435 -1.49 31.72 -18.16
C ILE A 435 -2.41 32.96 -18.16
N GLU A 436 -2.36 33.75 -17.08
CA GLU A 436 -3.21 34.95 -16.92
C GLU A 436 -2.83 36.06 -17.91
N ALA A 437 -1.54 36.21 -18.24
CA ALA A 437 -1.07 37.17 -19.25
C ALA A 437 -1.64 36.88 -20.66
N LYS A 438 -2.08 35.64 -20.93
CA LYS A 438 -2.72 35.24 -22.19
C LYS A 438 -4.26 35.21 -22.10
N GLY A 439 -4.82 35.75 -21.02
CA GLY A 439 -6.27 35.89 -20.83
C GLY A 439 -7.00 34.65 -20.31
N ALA A 440 -6.27 33.60 -19.90
CA ALA A 440 -6.86 32.40 -19.30
C ALA A 440 -6.83 32.48 -17.77
N ALA A 441 -7.86 31.95 -17.10
CA ALA A 441 -7.96 32.00 -15.64
C ALA A 441 -7.39 30.73 -14.99
N VAL A 442 -6.58 30.89 -13.93
CA VAL A 442 -6.08 29.76 -13.13
C VAL A 442 -7.05 29.46 -11.99
N SER A 443 -7.59 28.25 -11.98
CA SER A 443 -8.53 27.77 -10.97
C SER A 443 -7.83 27.23 -9.72
N VAL A 444 -6.65 26.62 -9.89
CA VAL A 444 -5.93 25.94 -8.80
C VAL A 444 -4.43 26.25 -8.86
N MET A 445 -3.84 26.56 -7.71
CA MET A 445 -2.38 26.63 -7.51
C MET A 445 -2.06 26.22 -6.06
N PRO A 446 -1.11 25.29 -5.84
CA PRO A 446 -0.75 24.85 -4.50
C PRO A 446 0.18 25.86 -3.81
N ALA A 447 0.24 25.78 -2.48
CA ALA A 447 1.20 26.57 -1.69
C ALA A 447 2.64 26.04 -1.85
N GLU A 448 2.80 24.71 -1.96
CA GLU A 448 4.08 24.06 -2.29
C GLU A 448 4.10 23.66 -3.76
N TYR A 449 5.18 23.96 -4.48
CA TYR A 449 5.26 23.80 -5.94
C TYR A 449 5.65 22.36 -6.36
N THR A 450 4.93 21.37 -5.83
CA THR A 450 5.14 19.93 -6.06
C THR A 450 3.89 19.29 -6.67
N ILE A 451 4.05 18.13 -7.34
CA ILE A 451 2.91 17.43 -7.96
C ILE A 451 1.97 16.89 -6.89
N GLU A 452 2.53 16.45 -5.77
CA GLU A 452 1.83 15.91 -4.62
C GLU A 452 0.98 16.99 -3.95
N ALA A 453 1.54 18.17 -3.71
CA ALA A 453 0.80 19.30 -3.16
C ALA A 453 -0.28 19.81 -4.13
N LEU A 454 0.03 19.84 -5.43
CA LEU A 454 -0.94 20.17 -6.46
C LEU A 454 -2.12 19.18 -6.46
N ALA A 455 -1.84 17.87 -6.40
CA ALA A 455 -2.86 16.83 -6.35
C ALA A 455 -3.77 16.99 -5.13
N LYS A 456 -3.21 17.26 -3.95
CA LYS A 456 -3.98 17.56 -2.73
C LYS A 456 -4.89 18.78 -2.92
N THR A 457 -4.36 19.86 -3.50
CA THR A 457 -5.12 21.10 -3.72
C THR A 457 -6.25 20.89 -4.74
N ILE A 458 -6.03 20.08 -5.78
CA ILE A 458 -7.06 19.71 -6.76
C ILE A 458 -8.17 18.87 -6.11
N VAL A 459 -7.81 17.94 -5.22
CA VAL A 459 -8.80 17.18 -4.43
C VAL A 459 -9.66 18.11 -3.57
N GLU A 460 -9.06 19.08 -2.90
CA GLU A 460 -9.78 20.08 -2.10
C GLU A 460 -10.68 20.97 -2.97
N PHE A 461 -10.24 21.31 -4.19
CA PHE A 461 -11.02 22.08 -5.16
C PHE A 461 -12.30 21.36 -5.58
N TYR A 462 -12.24 20.05 -5.89
CA TYR A 462 -13.42 19.27 -6.31
C TYR A 462 -14.33 18.80 -5.17
N ARG A 463 -13.90 18.96 -3.91
CA ARG A 463 -14.73 18.69 -2.73
C ARG A 463 -15.66 19.85 -2.36
N LYS A 464 -15.34 21.06 -2.81
CA LYS A 464 -16.15 22.28 -2.64
C LYS A 464 -17.14 22.39 -3.78
#